data_AF-A0A1F9HM56-F1
#
_entry.id   AF-A0A1F9HM56-F1
#
_cell.length_a   1.000
_cell.length_b   1.000
_cell.length_c   1.000
_cell.angle_alpha   90.00
_cell.angle_beta   90.00
_cell.angle_gamma   90.00
#
_symmetry.space_group_name_H-M   'P 1'
#
loop_
_entity.id
_entity.type
_entity.pdbx_description
1 polymer ?
#
loop_
_entity_poly.entity_id
_entity_poly.type
_entity_poly.pdbx_seq_one_letter_code
_entity_poly.pdbx_strand_id
1 'polypeptide(L)'
;MNKFKKIIPWIIAIGIFAYLFYIYPPRKIWSALHYVNLATFIPFAIVYFFFIYWIDIVTMSKMLGRFGFVVPVKELIPARGATYLLMVLNYAAGQAGFAYYLKRTHKIPLWEAFSIFFFIAVIDLYWIITLAGVGSFFQEYQIAGVPLKKFVWAVVLSAYFLFFLNFFFWRGPLYKKLEEKNGRFFQWIRKKDIFRIFKEARFMDYIRLAVLRIPIHISLIVSMVVVLKTFGVLVPFVKILGNIPLVILIGALPITPGGLGTTNAALVELLNPYLKGPLFDNGTITPSELLFAASLLWMFANYFLKTVIGAFCLRHVSKSLFAIDQEPKGIAVQVGEIQPL
;
A
#
# COMPACT_ATOMS: atom_id res chain seq x y z
N MET A 1 -15.87 9.46 -19.19
CA MET A 1 -14.79 9.64 -18.19
C MET A 1 -13.44 9.56 -18.92
N ASN A 2 -12.73 10.68 -19.09
CA ASN A 2 -11.63 10.84 -20.06
C ASN A 2 -10.47 9.85 -19.85
N LYS A 3 -10.22 9.00 -20.85
CA LYS A 3 -9.07 8.06 -20.90
C LYS A 3 -7.73 8.78 -20.61
N PHE A 4 -7.63 10.05 -20.99
CA PHE A 4 -6.47 10.91 -20.75
C PHE A 4 -6.04 11.00 -19.28
N LYS A 5 -7.00 11.13 -18.34
CA LYS A 5 -6.70 11.20 -16.89
C LYS A 5 -6.11 9.90 -16.33
N LYS A 6 -6.34 8.76 -17.00
CA LYS A 6 -5.80 7.46 -16.59
C LYS A 6 -4.38 7.21 -17.10
N ILE A 7 -3.98 7.87 -18.18
CA ILE A 7 -2.68 7.66 -18.85
C ILE A 7 -1.60 8.60 -18.30
N ILE A 8 -1.98 9.81 -17.85
CA ILE A 8 -1.04 10.81 -17.32
C ILE A 8 -0.09 10.24 -16.24
N PRO A 9 -0.55 9.53 -15.19
CA PRO A 9 0.36 9.01 -14.17
C PRO A 9 1.41 8.03 -14.73
N TRP A 10 1.07 7.27 -15.77
CA TRP A 10 2.00 6.36 -16.44
C TRP A 10 3.03 7.11 -17.28
N ILE A 11 2.62 8.16 -17.99
CA ILE A 11 3.54 9.03 -18.73
C ILE A 11 4.53 9.67 -17.76
N ILE A 12 4.06 10.16 -16.61
CA ILE A 12 4.93 10.73 -15.56
C ILE A 12 5.91 9.68 -15.05
N ALA A 13 5.45 8.46 -14.74
CA ALA A 13 6.33 7.38 -14.29
C ALA A 13 7.41 7.03 -15.33
N ILE A 14 7.04 6.94 -16.61
CA ILE A 14 7.98 6.71 -17.72
C ILE A 14 8.98 7.87 -17.81
N GLY A 15 8.52 9.12 -17.72
CA GLY A 15 9.38 10.30 -17.74
C GLY A 15 10.39 10.31 -16.59
N ILE A 16 9.96 9.96 -15.38
CA ILE A 16 10.85 9.84 -14.21
C ILE A 16 11.88 8.74 -14.44
N PHE A 17 11.49 7.55 -14.91
CA PHE A 17 12.46 6.50 -15.21
C PHE A 17 13.42 6.88 -16.34
N ALA A 18 12.93 7.51 -17.41
CA ALA A 18 13.78 8.00 -18.50
C ALA A 18 14.82 8.99 -17.98
N TYR A 19 14.42 9.91 -17.09
CA TYR A 19 15.33 10.84 -16.42
C TYR A 19 16.31 10.12 -15.49
N LEU A 20 15.85 9.16 -14.68
CA LEU A 20 16.72 8.38 -13.80
C LEU A 20 17.73 7.53 -14.58
N PHE A 21 17.34 6.92 -15.70
CA PHE A 21 18.26 6.16 -16.57
C PHE A 21 19.19 7.05 -17.38
N TYR A 22 18.82 8.31 -17.62
CA TYR A 22 19.72 9.31 -18.18
C TYR A 22 20.82 9.70 -17.18
N ILE A 23 20.47 9.89 -15.90
CA ILE A 23 21.44 10.21 -14.83
C ILE A 23 22.25 8.98 -14.41
N TYR A 24 21.61 7.82 -14.33
CA TYR A 24 22.19 6.55 -13.90
C TYR A 24 22.16 5.57 -15.07
N PRO A 25 23.24 5.51 -15.90
CA PRO A 25 23.23 4.70 -17.10
C PRO A 25 22.95 3.22 -16.81
N PRO A 26 22.14 2.52 -17.63
CA PRO A 26 21.82 1.11 -17.42
C PRO A 26 23.04 0.19 -17.25
N ARG A 27 24.16 0.50 -17.92
CA ARG A 27 25.42 -0.22 -17.77
C ARG A 27 25.95 -0.16 -16.34
N LYS A 28 25.89 1.01 -15.69
CA LYS A 28 26.35 1.21 -14.31
C LYS A 28 25.42 0.54 -13.31
N ILE A 29 24.11 0.59 -13.56
CA ILE A 29 23.11 -0.16 -12.78
C ILE A 29 23.38 -1.66 -12.85
N TRP A 30 23.63 -2.18 -14.06
CA TRP A 30 23.98 -3.58 -14.27
C TRP A 30 25.27 -3.96 -13.53
N SER A 31 26.31 -3.12 -13.61
CA SER A 31 27.53 -3.30 -12.84
C SER A 31 27.27 -3.32 -11.32
N ALA A 32 26.41 -2.43 -10.81
CA ALA A 32 26.05 -2.38 -9.39
C ALA A 32 25.36 -3.67 -8.91
N LEU A 33 24.53 -4.30 -9.75
CA LEU A 33 23.88 -5.56 -9.42
C LEU A 33 24.85 -6.72 -9.22
N HIS A 34 26.07 -6.67 -9.76
CA HIS A 34 27.07 -7.73 -9.55
C HIS A 34 27.58 -7.79 -8.11
N TYR A 35 27.41 -6.71 -7.34
CA TYR A 35 27.86 -6.64 -5.94
C TYR A 35 26.83 -7.19 -4.96
N VAL A 36 25.64 -7.56 -5.42
CA VAL A 36 24.62 -8.12 -4.53
C VAL A 36 24.97 -9.56 -4.16
N ASN A 37 25.00 -9.85 -2.87
CA ASN A 37 25.03 -11.21 -2.36
C ASN A 37 23.63 -11.85 -2.53
N LEU A 38 23.42 -12.50 -3.67
CA LEU A 38 22.16 -13.18 -4.01
C LEU A 38 21.79 -14.28 -3.01
N ALA A 39 22.78 -14.97 -2.44
CA ALA A 39 22.55 -16.04 -1.47
C ALA A 39 21.90 -15.52 -0.18
N THR A 40 22.14 -14.26 0.20
CA THR A 40 21.47 -13.61 1.33
C THR A 40 20.20 -12.89 0.89
N PHE A 41 20.25 -12.21 -0.26
CA PHE A 41 19.14 -11.40 -0.76
C PHE A 41 17.89 -12.23 -1.08
N ILE A 42 18.04 -13.36 -1.78
CA ILE A 42 16.90 -14.17 -2.25
C ILE A 42 16.13 -14.78 -1.07
N PRO A 43 16.75 -15.49 -0.12
CA PRO A 43 16.02 -16.02 1.04
C PRO A 43 15.37 -14.90 1.86
N PHE A 44 16.07 -13.77 2.04
CA PHE A 44 15.51 -12.62 2.75
C PHE A 44 14.26 -12.07 2.06
N ALA A 45 14.30 -11.86 0.74
CA ALA A 45 13.16 -11.37 -0.03
C ALA A 45 11.95 -12.32 0.06
N ILE A 46 12.19 -13.64 0.01
CA ILE A 46 11.14 -14.65 0.15
C ILE A 46 10.53 -14.60 1.56
N VAL A 47 11.35 -14.65 2.61
CA VAL A 47 10.89 -14.62 4.00
C VAL A 47 10.13 -13.32 4.29
N TYR A 48 10.68 -12.18 3.88
CA TYR A 48 10.03 -10.87 4.00
C TYR A 48 8.66 -10.87 3.32
N PHE A 49 8.59 -11.36 2.08
CA PHE A 49 7.33 -11.38 1.33
C PHE A 49 6.25 -12.20 2.05
N PHE A 50 6.58 -13.43 2.47
CA PHE A 50 5.61 -14.30 3.16
C PHE A 50 5.24 -13.76 4.53
N PHE A 51 6.18 -13.12 5.23
CA PHE A 51 5.91 -12.46 6.49
C PHE A 51 4.89 -11.32 6.31
N ILE A 52 5.12 -10.40 5.38
CA ILE A 52 4.19 -9.29 5.10
C ILE A 52 2.83 -9.84 4.65
N TYR A 53 2.82 -10.82 3.75
CA TYR A 53 1.62 -11.45 3.25
C TYR A 53 0.78 -12.06 4.38
N TRP A 54 1.42 -12.78 5.30
CA TRP A 54 0.76 -13.39 6.46
C TRP A 54 0.16 -12.34 7.40
N ILE A 55 0.95 -11.33 7.79
CA ILE A 55 0.47 -10.28 8.70
C ILE A 55 -0.69 -9.49 8.07
N ASP A 56 -0.63 -9.22 6.77
CA ASP A 56 -1.71 -8.55 6.04
C ASP A 56 -3.01 -9.35 6.09
N ILE A 57 -2.94 -10.66 5.82
CA ILE A 57 -4.12 -11.54 5.87
C ILE A 57 -4.67 -11.68 7.28
N VAL A 58 -3.82 -11.90 8.28
CA VAL A 58 -4.26 -12.01 9.68
C VAL A 58 -4.94 -10.72 10.14
N THR A 59 -4.37 -9.57 9.78
CA THR A 59 -4.99 -8.28 10.09
C THR A 59 -6.34 -8.15 9.40
N MET A 60 -6.41 -8.50 8.12
CA MET A 60 -7.65 -8.44 7.35
C MET A 60 -8.75 -9.33 7.96
N SER A 61 -8.43 -10.58 8.30
CA SER A 61 -9.36 -11.52 8.95
C SER A 61 -9.87 -10.98 10.29
N LYS A 62 -8.98 -10.45 11.13
CA LYS A 62 -9.36 -9.85 12.42
C LYS A 62 -10.26 -8.62 12.25
N MET A 63 -9.95 -7.74 11.29
CA MET A 63 -10.74 -6.53 11.05
C MET A 63 -12.11 -6.85 10.45
N LEU A 64 -12.19 -7.80 9.51
CA LEU A 64 -13.46 -8.32 9.00
C LEU A 64 -14.31 -8.87 10.16
N GLY A 65 -13.74 -9.73 11.00
CA GLY A 65 -14.44 -10.32 12.14
C GLY A 65 -14.92 -9.27 13.14
N ARG A 66 -14.11 -8.25 13.43
CA ARG A 66 -14.47 -7.14 14.34
C ARG A 66 -15.73 -6.38 13.87
N PHE A 67 -15.97 -6.31 12.57
CA PHE A 67 -17.09 -5.58 11.97
C PHE A 67 -18.21 -6.48 11.45
N GLY A 68 -18.29 -7.71 11.96
CA GLY A 68 -19.42 -8.63 11.75
C GLY A 68 -19.23 -9.63 10.61
N PHE A 69 -18.05 -9.68 9.98
CA PHE A 69 -17.76 -10.56 8.85
C PHE A 69 -16.69 -11.60 9.22
N VAL A 70 -17.11 -12.78 9.68
CA VAL A 70 -16.16 -13.82 10.06
C VAL A 70 -15.65 -14.52 8.79
N VAL A 71 -14.40 -14.26 8.43
CA VAL A 71 -13.72 -14.92 7.32
C VAL A 71 -12.39 -15.50 7.82
N PRO A 72 -12.20 -16.83 7.77
CA PRO A 72 -11.00 -17.45 8.32
C PRO A 72 -9.78 -17.16 7.44
N VAL A 73 -8.61 -17.05 8.07
CA VAL A 73 -7.31 -16.79 7.40
C VAL A 73 -7.05 -17.76 6.25
N LYS A 74 -7.40 -19.04 6.42
CA LYS A 74 -7.19 -20.09 5.40
C LYS A 74 -7.89 -19.79 4.08
N GLU A 75 -9.05 -19.16 4.11
CA GLU A 75 -9.81 -18.80 2.90
C GLU A 75 -9.31 -17.49 2.28
N LEU A 76 -8.82 -16.57 3.12
CA LEU A 76 -8.25 -15.31 2.65
C LEU A 76 -6.88 -15.48 1.97
N ILE A 77 -6.10 -16.51 2.30
CA ILE A 77 -4.80 -16.78 1.68
C ILE A 77 -4.94 -16.85 0.14
N PRO A 78 -5.61 -17.86 -0.45
CA PRO A 78 -5.67 -17.98 -1.91
C PRO A 78 -6.35 -16.77 -2.56
N ALA A 79 -7.35 -16.17 -1.91
CA ALA A 79 -8.02 -14.99 -2.41
C ALA A 79 -7.09 -13.78 -2.51
N ARG A 80 -6.38 -13.45 -1.42
CA ARG A 80 -5.44 -12.33 -1.38
C ARG A 80 -4.26 -12.57 -2.32
N GLY A 81 -3.76 -13.81 -2.35
CA GLY A 81 -2.70 -14.23 -3.27
C GLY A 81 -3.09 -13.99 -4.72
N ALA A 82 -4.24 -14.50 -5.18
CA ALA A 82 -4.70 -14.33 -6.56
C ALA A 82 -4.86 -12.84 -6.94
N THR A 83 -5.31 -12.00 -6.01
CA THR A 83 -5.45 -10.56 -6.26
C THR A 83 -4.11 -9.83 -6.44
N TYR A 84 -2.98 -10.45 -6.09
CA TYR A 84 -1.66 -9.88 -6.37
C TYR A 84 -1.36 -9.72 -7.86
N LEU A 85 -1.91 -10.57 -8.73
CA LEU A 85 -1.80 -10.39 -10.19
C LEU A 85 -2.39 -9.04 -10.62
N LEU A 86 -3.54 -8.68 -10.05
CA LEU A 86 -4.17 -7.39 -10.30
C LEU A 86 -3.39 -6.26 -9.61
N MET A 87 -2.87 -6.46 -8.40
CA MET A 87 -2.11 -5.44 -7.67
C MET A 87 -0.80 -5.03 -8.36
N VAL A 88 -0.14 -5.96 -9.06
CA VAL A 88 1.07 -5.66 -9.85
C VAL A 88 0.76 -4.68 -10.98
N LEU A 89 -0.39 -4.82 -11.63
CA LEU A 89 -0.85 -3.90 -12.67
C LEU A 89 -1.40 -2.59 -12.08
N ASN A 90 -2.19 -2.72 -11.03
CA ASN A 90 -2.83 -1.60 -10.35
C ASN A 90 -3.29 -1.99 -8.94
N TYR A 91 -2.75 -1.32 -7.93
CA TYR A 91 -3.11 -1.55 -6.53
C TYR A 91 -4.62 -1.45 -6.27
N ALA A 92 -5.29 -0.43 -6.82
CA ALA A 92 -6.73 -0.23 -6.62
C ALA A 92 -7.56 -1.34 -7.31
N ALA A 93 -7.13 -1.81 -8.48
CA ALA A 93 -7.76 -2.96 -9.14
C ALA A 93 -7.64 -4.23 -8.30
N GLY A 94 -6.49 -4.45 -7.67
CA GLY A 94 -6.31 -5.56 -6.73
C GLY A 94 -7.21 -5.49 -5.50
N GLN A 95 -7.35 -4.31 -4.88
CA GLN A 95 -8.30 -4.14 -3.77
C GLN A 95 -9.76 -4.35 -4.22
N ALA A 96 -10.11 -3.85 -5.41
CA ALA A 96 -11.44 -4.06 -5.96
C ALA A 96 -11.74 -5.54 -6.27
N GLY A 97 -10.76 -6.25 -6.85
CA GLY A 97 -10.85 -7.69 -7.07
C GLY A 97 -11.03 -8.47 -5.77
N PHE A 98 -10.31 -8.06 -4.72
CA PHE A 98 -10.44 -8.68 -3.40
C PHE A 98 -11.79 -8.38 -2.73
N ALA A 99 -12.29 -7.14 -2.81
CA ALA A 99 -13.63 -6.79 -2.33
C ALA A 99 -14.71 -7.58 -3.08
N TYR A 100 -14.55 -7.74 -4.40
CA TYR A 100 -15.47 -8.52 -5.22
C TYR A 100 -15.47 -10.00 -4.86
N TYR A 101 -14.30 -10.58 -4.59
CA TYR A 101 -14.18 -11.94 -4.06
C TYR A 101 -15.01 -12.08 -2.77
N LEU A 102 -14.81 -11.19 -1.79
CA LEU A 102 -15.54 -11.21 -0.52
C LEU A 102 -17.07 -11.07 -0.71
N LYS A 103 -17.51 -10.27 -1.68
CA LYS A 103 -18.93 -10.17 -2.05
C LYS A 103 -19.48 -11.50 -2.56
N ARG A 104 -18.73 -12.18 -3.42
CA ARG A 104 -19.16 -13.43 -4.06
C ARG A 104 -19.17 -14.62 -3.11
N THR A 105 -18.13 -14.78 -2.29
CA THR A 105 -18.00 -15.94 -1.40
C THR A 105 -18.68 -15.76 -0.05
N HIS A 106 -18.63 -14.55 0.51
CA HIS A 106 -19.12 -14.26 1.87
C HIS A 106 -20.31 -13.30 1.91
N LYS A 107 -20.84 -12.87 0.75
CA LYS A 107 -21.96 -11.91 0.65
C LYS A 107 -21.69 -10.58 1.36
N ILE A 108 -20.42 -10.23 1.56
CA ILE A 108 -20.01 -8.98 2.18
C ILE A 108 -20.27 -7.84 1.19
N PRO A 109 -21.03 -6.80 1.54
CA PRO A 109 -21.25 -5.67 0.63
C PRO A 109 -19.94 -5.00 0.22
N LEU A 110 -19.80 -4.60 -1.05
CA LEU A 110 -18.54 -4.04 -1.57
C LEU A 110 -18.08 -2.82 -0.78
N TRP A 111 -19.00 -1.92 -0.44
CA TRP A 111 -18.69 -0.71 0.31
C TRP A 111 -18.21 -0.99 1.73
N GLU A 112 -18.63 -2.11 2.32
CA GLU A 112 -18.14 -2.57 3.63
C GLU A 112 -16.70 -3.04 3.55
N ALA A 113 -16.40 -3.89 2.57
CA ALA A 113 -15.04 -4.34 2.31
C ALA A 113 -14.12 -3.15 2.03
N PHE A 114 -14.53 -2.21 1.17
CA PHE A 114 -13.77 -1.00 0.89
C PHE A 114 -13.61 -0.10 2.13
N SER A 115 -14.63 0.02 2.98
CA SER A 115 -14.54 0.79 4.22
C SER A 115 -13.49 0.21 5.17
N ILE A 116 -13.43 -1.12 5.30
CA ILE A 116 -12.41 -1.82 6.10
C ILE A 116 -11.01 -1.64 5.50
N PHE A 117 -10.87 -1.80 4.19
CA PHE A 117 -9.56 -1.63 3.52
C PHE A 117 -9.08 -0.18 3.64
N PHE A 118 -10.00 0.78 3.52
CA PHE A 118 -9.72 2.19 3.70
C PHE A 118 -9.33 2.51 5.14
N PHE A 119 -10.00 1.90 6.13
CA PHE A 119 -9.63 2.03 7.54
C PHE A 119 -8.20 1.55 7.82
N ILE A 120 -7.81 0.39 7.25
CA ILE A 120 -6.44 -0.12 7.34
C ILE A 120 -5.45 0.84 6.67
N ALA A 121 -5.74 1.30 5.45
CA ALA A 121 -4.87 2.23 4.74
C ALA A 121 -4.68 3.57 5.48
N VAL A 122 -5.73 4.07 6.14
CA VAL A 122 -5.65 5.28 6.97
C VAL A 122 -4.72 5.05 8.17
N ILE A 123 -4.83 3.92 8.89
CA ILE A 123 -3.91 3.59 9.97
C ILE A 123 -2.47 3.44 9.48
N ASP A 124 -2.26 2.80 8.32
CA ASP A 124 -0.93 2.68 7.72
C ASP A 124 -0.31 4.04 7.41
N LEU A 125 -1.11 4.97 6.87
CA LEU A 125 -0.68 6.33 6.61
C LEU A 125 -0.33 7.08 7.90
N TYR A 126 -1.11 6.93 8.97
CA TYR A 126 -0.77 7.50 10.28
C TYR A 126 0.55 6.97 10.81
N TRP A 127 0.81 5.67 10.69
CA TRP A 127 2.09 5.09 11.07
C TRP A 127 3.25 5.70 10.28
N ILE A 128 3.13 5.81 8.94
CA ILE A 128 4.17 6.38 8.08
C ILE A 128 4.44 7.85 8.46
N ILE A 129 3.39 8.65 8.63
CA ILE A 129 3.50 10.06 9.03
C ILE A 129 4.15 10.18 10.42
N THR A 130 3.76 9.33 11.36
CA THR A 130 4.32 9.32 12.72
C THR A 130 5.79 8.95 12.72
N LEU A 131 6.18 7.91 11.97
CA LEU A 131 7.57 7.50 11.86
C LEU A 131 8.43 8.57 11.17
N ALA A 132 7.91 9.24 10.14
CA ALA A 132 8.59 10.38 9.51
C ALA A 132 8.79 11.54 10.50
N GLY A 133 7.77 11.85 11.30
CA GLY A 133 7.81 12.84 12.37
C GLY A 133 8.84 12.49 13.46
N VAL A 134 8.82 11.24 13.95
CA VAL A 134 9.81 10.73 14.92
C VAL A 134 11.22 10.81 14.35
N GLY A 135 11.42 10.40 13.10
CA GLY A 135 12.72 10.50 12.43
C GLY A 135 13.24 11.94 12.33
N SER A 136 12.35 12.93 12.24
CA SER A 136 12.71 14.36 12.10
C SER A 136 13.39 14.96 13.35
N PHE A 137 13.30 14.26 14.49
CA PHE A 137 14.02 14.64 15.70
C PHE A 137 15.51 14.28 15.62
N PHE A 138 15.86 13.25 14.85
CA PHE A 138 17.21 12.69 14.81
C PHE A 138 18.01 13.10 13.59
N GLN A 139 17.39 13.76 12.62
CA GLN A 139 18.05 14.23 11.42
C GLN A 139 17.29 15.39 10.75
N GLU A 140 18.04 16.17 9.99
CA GLU A 140 17.46 17.12 9.05
C GLU A 140 17.25 16.44 7.70
N TYR A 141 16.07 16.65 7.13
CA TYR A 141 15.71 16.18 5.80
C TYR A 141 15.93 17.31 4.80
N GLN A 142 16.68 17.04 3.75
CA GLN A 142 16.85 17.96 2.63
C GLN A 142 16.61 17.19 1.32
N ILE A 143 15.84 17.78 0.42
CA ILE A 143 15.68 17.33 -0.96
C ILE A 143 15.98 18.52 -1.85
N ALA A 144 16.93 18.40 -2.78
CA ALA A 144 17.39 19.49 -3.64
C ALA A 144 17.72 20.80 -2.87
N GLY A 145 18.31 20.67 -1.68
CA GLY A 145 18.65 21.80 -0.80
C GLY A 145 17.48 22.41 -0.02
N VAL A 146 16.25 21.92 -0.18
CA VAL A 146 15.08 22.41 0.55
C VAL A 146 14.91 21.63 1.86
N PRO A 147 14.93 22.30 3.03
CA PRO A 147 14.73 21.65 4.31
C PRO A 147 13.26 21.23 4.48
N LEU A 148 13.01 19.93 4.66
CA LEU A 148 11.65 19.37 4.73
C LEU A 148 11.09 19.28 6.15
N LYS A 149 11.88 19.59 7.19
CA LYS A 149 11.46 19.43 8.59
C LYS A 149 10.13 20.14 8.89
N LYS A 150 9.99 21.41 8.48
CA LYS A 150 8.74 22.19 8.67
C LYS A 150 7.55 21.54 7.94
N PHE A 151 7.77 21.08 6.72
CA PHE A 151 6.73 20.40 5.94
C PHE A 151 6.30 19.09 6.60
N VAL A 152 7.25 18.26 7.05
CA VAL A 152 6.96 17.02 7.77
C VAL A 152 6.12 17.30 9.02
N TRP A 153 6.50 18.30 9.83
CA TRP A 153 5.72 18.69 11.00
C TRP A 153 4.35 19.25 10.65
N ALA A 154 4.21 20.03 9.58
CA ALA A 154 2.91 20.49 9.12
C ALA A 154 2.01 19.31 8.73
N VAL A 155 2.55 18.29 8.04
CA VAL A 155 1.82 17.07 7.69
C VAL A 155 1.44 16.27 8.93
N VAL A 156 2.36 16.10 9.89
CA VAL A 156 2.10 15.42 11.16
C VAL A 156 0.96 16.11 11.92
N LEU A 157 1.09 17.41 12.18
CA LEU A 157 0.09 18.20 12.90
C LEU A 157 -1.27 18.17 12.17
N SER A 158 -1.26 18.32 10.84
CA SER A 158 -2.48 18.25 10.03
C SER A 158 -3.14 16.87 10.11
N ALA A 159 -2.37 15.79 10.04
CA ALA A 159 -2.88 14.44 10.15
C ALA A 159 -3.52 14.19 11.53
N TYR A 160 -2.82 14.51 12.61
CA TYR A 160 -3.35 14.33 13.97
C TYR A 160 -4.54 15.26 14.27
N PHE A 161 -4.56 16.47 13.70
CA PHE A 161 -5.72 17.35 13.75
C PHE A 161 -6.93 16.75 13.01
N LEU A 162 -6.72 16.19 11.82
CA LEU A 162 -7.77 15.49 11.06
C LEU A 162 -8.24 14.22 11.77
N PHE A 163 -7.34 13.50 12.45
CA PHE A 163 -7.69 12.35 13.29
C PHE A 163 -8.63 12.77 14.41
N PHE A 164 -8.26 13.82 15.14
CA PHE A 164 -9.06 14.38 16.21
C PHE A 164 -10.41 14.85 15.67
N LEU A 165 -10.41 15.62 14.57
CA LEU A 165 -11.64 16.06 13.93
C LEU A 165 -12.52 14.87 13.53
N ASN A 166 -11.97 13.84 12.89
CA ASN A 166 -12.71 12.64 12.52
C ASN A 166 -13.31 11.94 13.75
N PHE A 167 -12.52 11.73 14.80
CA PHE A 167 -12.98 11.07 16.01
C PHE A 167 -14.12 11.83 16.70
N PHE A 168 -13.96 13.16 16.87
CA PHE A 168 -14.98 14.02 17.47
C PHE A 168 -16.16 14.31 16.54
N PHE A 169 -15.97 14.24 15.23
CA PHE A 169 -17.03 14.37 14.24
C PHE A 169 -17.98 13.17 14.31
N TRP A 170 -17.47 11.94 14.36
CA TRP A 170 -18.33 10.77 14.41
C TRP A 170 -18.95 10.51 15.79
N ARG A 171 -18.33 10.99 16.87
CA ARG A 171 -18.75 10.71 18.26
C ARG A 171 -19.27 11.90 19.06
N GLY A 172 -18.98 13.14 18.64
CA GLY A 172 -19.19 14.34 19.44
C GLY A 172 -20.40 15.18 19.04
N PRO A 173 -20.79 16.16 19.88
CA PRO A 173 -21.88 17.10 19.59
C PRO A 173 -21.55 18.07 18.45
N LEU A 174 -20.29 18.15 18.03
CA LEU A 174 -19.81 19.00 16.93
C LEU A 174 -20.54 18.70 15.61
N TYR A 175 -20.77 17.41 15.31
CA TYR A 175 -21.52 17.01 14.13
C TYR A 175 -23.00 17.34 14.24
N LYS A 176 -23.64 17.12 15.41
CA LYS A 176 -25.06 17.50 15.61
C LYS A 176 -25.27 19.00 15.31
N LYS A 177 -24.37 19.85 15.81
CA LYS A 177 -24.37 21.29 15.52
C LYS A 177 -24.09 21.62 14.05
N LEU A 178 -23.21 20.88 13.37
CA LEU A 178 -22.90 21.08 11.94
C LEU A 178 -24.01 20.55 11.01
N GLU A 179 -24.72 19.51 11.42
CA GLU A 179 -25.88 18.93 10.74
C GLU A 179 -27.09 19.87 10.81
N GLU A 180 -27.32 20.51 11.95
CA GLU A 180 -28.34 21.55 12.12
C GLU A 180 -28.07 22.77 11.22
N LYS A 181 -26.79 23.10 10.96
CA LYS A 181 -26.40 24.32 10.23
C LYS A 181 -26.18 24.12 8.72
N ASN A 182 -25.65 22.97 8.28
CA ASN A 182 -25.28 22.65 6.88
C ASN A 182 -25.81 21.25 6.45
N GLY A 183 -27.07 20.95 6.77
CA GLY A 183 -27.63 19.60 6.84
C GLY A 183 -27.50 18.69 5.61
N ARG A 184 -27.50 19.18 4.36
CA ARG A 184 -27.53 18.27 3.19
C ARG A 184 -26.21 17.54 2.94
N PHE A 185 -25.07 18.22 3.04
CA PHE A 185 -23.76 17.64 2.73
C PHE A 185 -23.33 16.62 3.79
N PHE A 186 -23.49 16.98 5.06
CA PHE A 186 -23.11 16.12 6.19
C PHE A 186 -24.02 14.89 6.31
N GLN A 187 -25.32 15.03 6.08
CA GLN A 187 -26.24 13.88 5.97
C GLN A 187 -25.89 12.97 4.79
N TRP A 188 -25.47 13.53 3.65
CA TRP A 188 -25.03 12.73 2.49
C TRP A 188 -23.79 11.90 2.82
N ILE A 189 -22.80 12.47 3.52
CA ILE A 189 -21.60 11.74 3.99
C ILE A 189 -22.01 10.60 4.94
N ARG A 190 -22.90 10.84 5.91
CA ARG A 190 -23.32 9.82 6.89
C ARG A 190 -24.07 8.65 6.24
N LYS A 191 -24.80 8.89 5.15
CA LYS A 191 -25.54 7.85 4.41
C LYS A 191 -24.66 6.92 3.58
N LYS A 192 -23.37 7.26 3.36
CA LYS A 192 -22.48 6.40 2.59
C LYS A 192 -21.92 5.27 3.45
N ASP A 193 -22.08 4.04 2.98
CA ASP A 193 -21.59 2.82 3.63
C ASP A 193 -20.06 2.80 3.76
N ILE A 194 -19.34 3.50 2.89
CA ILE A 194 -17.87 3.60 2.95
C ILE A 194 -17.35 4.24 4.25
N PHE A 195 -18.20 4.98 4.98
CA PHE A 195 -17.85 5.56 6.29
C PHE A 195 -18.46 4.80 7.47
N ARG A 196 -19.14 3.66 7.26
CA ARG A 196 -19.73 2.88 8.35
C ARG A 196 -18.69 2.48 9.39
N ILE A 197 -17.54 2.00 8.95
CA ILE A 197 -16.45 1.59 9.84
C ILE A 197 -15.95 2.77 10.68
N PHE A 198 -15.83 3.97 10.11
CA PHE A 198 -15.40 5.16 10.86
C PHE A 198 -16.46 5.62 11.88
N LYS A 199 -17.76 5.43 11.57
CA LYS A 199 -18.87 5.69 12.50
C LYS A 199 -18.86 4.74 13.70
N GLU A 200 -18.60 3.45 13.46
CA GLU A 200 -18.70 2.40 14.47
C GLU A 200 -17.39 2.14 15.25
N ALA A 201 -16.24 2.46 14.63
CA ALA A 201 -14.94 2.21 15.23
C ALA A 201 -14.80 2.91 16.58
N ARG A 202 -14.36 2.14 17.58
CA ARG A 202 -13.95 2.64 18.90
C ARG A 202 -12.49 3.02 18.88
N PHE A 203 -12.09 3.90 19.79
CA PHE A 203 -10.68 4.26 19.98
C PHE A 203 -9.78 3.01 20.13
N MET A 204 -10.28 1.98 20.84
CA MET A 204 -9.59 0.69 20.96
C MET A 204 -9.44 -0.07 19.64
N ASP A 205 -10.33 0.14 18.66
CA ASP A 205 -10.21 -0.48 17.34
C ASP A 205 -9.06 0.18 16.53
N TYR A 206 -8.86 1.50 16.68
CA TYR A 206 -7.70 2.20 16.11
C TYR A 206 -6.39 1.70 16.74
N ILE A 207 -6.32 1.61 18.07
CA ILE A 207 -5.12 1.13 18.77
C ILE A 207 -4.82 -0.32 18.41
N ARG A 208 -5.82 -1.21 18.46
CA ARG A 208 -5.62 -2.63 18.13
C ARG A 208 -5.13 -2.80 16.70
N LEU A 209 -5.72 -2.08 15.76
CA LEU A 209 -5.27 -2.12 14.37
C LEU A 209 -3.84 -1.55 14.25
N ALA A 210 -3.54 -0.41 14.88
CA ALA A 210 -2.19 0.15 14.88
C ALA A 210 -1.16 -0.86 15.42
N VAL A 211 -1.46 -1.53 16.54
CA VAL A 211 -0.59 -2.59 17.11
C VAL A 211 -0.43 -3.77 16.16
N LEU A 212 -1.50 -4.23 15.51
CA LEU A 212 -1.43 -5.32 14.52
C LEU A 212 -0.58 -4.95 13.29
N ARG A 213 -0.47 -3.66 12.96
CA ARG A 213 0.33 -3.18 11.82
C ARG A 213 1.80 -2.92 12.17
N ILE A 214 2.17 -2.79 13.44
CA ILE A 214 3.58 -2.60 13.88
C ILE A 214 4.57 -3.52 13.15
N PRO A 215 4.32 -4.84 13.01
CA PRO A 215 5.29 -5.73 12.38
C PRO A 215 5.54 -5.41 10.90
N ILE A 216 4.52 -4.92 10.18
CA ILE A 216 4.67 -4.50 8.78
C ILE A 216 5.58 -3.27 8.70
N HIS A 217 5.35 -2.26 9.53
CA HIS A 217 6.11 -1.02 9.49
C HIS A 217 7.56 -1.19 9.95
N ILE A 218 7.80 -2.02 10.97
CA ILE A 218 9.16 -2.42 11.36
C ILE A 218 9.85 -3.13 10.19
N SER A 219 9.16 -4.07 9.54
CA SER A 219 9.72 -4.82 8.41
C SER A 219 10.07 -3.92 7.23
N LEU A 220 9.26 -2.89 6.95
CA LEU A 220 9.57 -1.91 5.90
C LEU A 220 10.92 -1.20 6.17
N ILE A 221 11.18 -0.79 7.41
CA ILE A 221 12.44 -0.15 7.80
C ILE A 221 13.61 -1.14 7.78
N VAL A 222 13.43 -2.30 8.41
CA VAL A 222 14.47 -3.33 8.54
C VAL A 222 14.87 -3.89 7.17
N SER A 223 13.91 -4.05 6.25
CA SER A 223 14.20 -4.56 4.91
C SER A 223 15.21 -3.70 4.17
N MET A 224 15.13 -2.37 4.30
CA MET A 224 16.13 -1.50 3.68
C MET A 224 17.53 -1.72 4.25
N VAL A 225 17.64 -1.90 5.58
CA VAL A 225 18.93 -2.20 6.23
C VAL A 225 19.53 -3.48 5.65
N VAL A 226 18.73 -4.54 5.55
CA VAL A 226 19.19 -5.84 5.09
C VAL A 226 19.54 -5.79 3.60
N VAL A 227 18.70 -5.19 2.77
CA VAL A 227 18.94 -5.06 1.32
C VAL A 227 20.26 -4.34 1.07
N LEU A 228 20.52 -3.20 1.74
CA LEU A 228 21.79 -2.49 1.58
C LEU A 228 22.99 -3.31 2.06
N LYS A 229 22.86 -4.04 3.18
CA LYS A 229 23.90 -4.96 3.64
C LYS A 229 24.22 -6.06 2.63
N THR A 230 23.25 -6.52 1.83
CA THR A 230 23.54 -7.51 0.77
C THR A 230 24.45 -6.98 -0.33
N PHE A 231 24.56 -5.66 -0.49
CA PHE A 231 25.52 -5.02 -1.39
C PHE A 231 26.85 -4.69 -0.69
N GLY A 232 27.06 -5.09 0.57
CA GLY A 232 28.27 -4.74 1.32
C GLY A 232 28.39 -3.27 1.69
N VAL A 233 27.27 -2.53 1.70
CA VAL A 233 27.22 -1.11 2.07
C VAL A 233 26.37 -0.91 3.32
N LEU A 234 26.61 0.20 4.01
CA LEU A 234 25.96 0.51 5.27
C LEU A 234 25.42 1.94 5.26
N VAL A 235 24.21 2.10 5.76
CA VAL A 235 23.64 3.39 6.16
C VAL A 235 23.34 3.30 7.66
N PRO A 236 23.69 4.32 8.45
CA PRO A 236 23.34 4.35 9.87
C PRO A 236 21.84 4.13 10.06
N PHE A 237 21.46 3.25 10.99
CA PHE A 237 20.05 2.86 11.20
C PHE A 237 19.13 4.05 11.42
N VAL A 238 19.56 5.06 12.18
CA VAL A 238 18.82 6.30 12.44
C VAL A 238 18.45 7.04 11.15
N LYS A 239 19.35 7.03 10.15
CA LYS A 239 19.09 7.64 8.85
C LYS A 239 18.05 6.86 8.07
N ILE A 240 18.11 5.54 8.07
CA ILE A 240 17.06 4.69 7.47
C ILE A 240 15.71 4.91 8.16
N LEU A 241 15.69 4.92 9.50
CA LEU A 241 14.49 5.06 10.30
C LEU A 241 13.68 6.32 9.97
N GLY A 242 14.34 7.46 9.74
CA GLY A 242 13.63 8.68 9.36
C GLY A 242 13.39 8.87 7.85
N ASN A 243 14.30 8.42 6.99
CA ASN A 243 14.15 8.62 5.54
C ASN A 243 13.17 7.65 4.89
N ILE A 244 13.12 6.37 5.32
CA ILE A 244 12.25 5.37 4.68
C ILE A 244 10.76 5.70 4.81
N PRO A 245 10.24 6.13 5.97
CA PRO A 245 8.87 6.62 6.06
C PRO A 245 8.59 7.77 5.08
N LEU A 246 9.54 8.69 4.89
CA LEU A 246 9.39 9.79 3.95
C LEU A 246 9.38 9.31 2.48
N VAL A 247 10.22 8.35 2.11
CA VAL A 247 10.19 7.68 0.80
C VAL A 247 8.82 7.06 0.54
N ILE A 248 8.28 6.34 1.52
CA ILE A 248 6.96 5.71 1.40
C ILE A 248 5.85 6.77 1.32
N LEU A 249 5.95 7.85 2.10
CA LEU A 249 4.99 8.96 2.06
C LEU A 249 4.95 9.63 0.68
N ILE A 250 6.12 9.86 0.07
CA ILE A 250 6.23 10.37 -1.30
C ILE A 250 5.59 9.39 -2.30
N GLY A 251 5.84 8.09 -2.12
CA GLY A 251 5.23 7.04 -2.95
C GLY A 251 3.72 6.90 -2.81
N ALA A 252 3.15 7.34 -1.68
CA ALA A 252 1.71 7.36 -1.46
C ALA A 252 1.01 8.53 -2.17
N LEU A 253 1.76 9.53 -2.66
CA LEU A 253 1.21 10.62 -3.44
C LEU A 253 0.71 10.09 -4.80
N PRO A 254 -0.47 10.53 -5.27
CA PRO A 254 -1.06 10.05 -6.53
C PRO A 254 -0.39 10.70 -7.76
N ILE A 255 0.94 10.71 -7.79
CA ILE A 255 1.77 11.24 -8.89
C ILE A 255 2.01 10.15 -9.93
N THR A 256 2.37 8.95 -9.47
CA THR A 256 2.66 7.79 -10.31
C THR A 256 1.92 6.55 -9.76
N PRO A 257 1.62 5.55 -10.61
CA PRO A 257 1.01 4.30 -10.15
C PRO A 257 1.90 3.62 -9.11
N GLY A 258 1.42 3.51 -7.88
CA GLY A 258 2.14 2.83 -6.79
C GLY A 258 3.49 3.47 -6.43
N GLY A 259 3.71 4.74 -6.76
CA GLY A 259 4.96 5.44 -6.46
C GLY A 259 6.14 5.06 -7.38
N LEU A 260 5.88 4.37 -8.50
CA LEU A 260 6.90 3.97 -9.47
C LEU A 260 7.77 5.15 -9.91
N GLY A 261 9.09 4.99 -9.82
CA GLY A 261 10.07 6.04 -10.16
C GLY A 261 10.20 7.09 -9.04
N THR A 262 9.09 7.64 -8.53
CA THR A 262 9.13 8.65 -7.45
C THR A 262 9.74 8.12 -6.15
N THR A 263 9.40 6.88 -5.76
CA THR A 263 10.00 6.22 -4.58
C THR A 263 11.46 5.89 -4.80
N ASN A 264 11.84 5.44 -6.01
CA ASN A 264 13.23 5.18 -6.37
C ASN A 264 14.07 6.46 -6.31
N ALA A 265 13.57 7.56 -6.88
CA ALA A 265 14.23 8.87 -6.84
C ALA A 265 14.36 9.39 -5.40
N ALA A 266 13.27 9.36 -4.63
CA ALA A 266 13.27 9.81 -3.24
C ALA A 266 14.25 9.00 -2.38
N LEU A 267 14.33 7.68 -2.60
CA LEU A 267 15.24 6.81 -1.90
C LEU A 267 16.71 7.17 -2.17
N VAL A 268 17.05 7.39 -3.45
CA VAL A 268 18.39 7.81 -3.85
C VAL A 268 18.73 9.16 -3.21
N GLU A 269 17.88 10.16 -3.39
CA GLU A 269 18.09 11.52 -2.87
C GLU A 269 18.29 11.54 -1.34
N LEU A 270 17.42 10.84 -0.61
CA LEU A 270 17.41 10.89 0.86
C LEU A 270 18.50 10.03 1.52
N LEU A 271 18.99 8.98 0.85
CA LEU A 271 19.98 8.06 1.43
C LEU A 271 21.39 8.19 0.86
N ASN A 272 21.56 8.74 -0.34
CA ASN A 272 22.86 8.91 -0.99
C ASN A 272 23.91 9.55 -0.06
N PRO A 273 23.62 10.64 0.68
CA PRO A 273 24.61 11.28 1.56
C PRO A 273 25.11 10.41 2.72
N TYR A 274 24.39 9.32 3.03
CA TYR A 274 24.63 8.50 4.22
C TYR A 274 25.16 7.11 3.90
N LEU A 275 25.27 6.76 2.62
CA LEU A 275 25.71 5.45 2.18
C LEU A 275 27.24 5.37 2.24
N LYS A 276 27.75 4.36 2.95
CA LYS A 276 29.18 4.12 3.13
C LYS A 276 29.53 2.68 2.76
N GLY A 277 30.70 2.48 2.19
CA GLY A 277 31.23 1.15 1.88
C GLY A 277 32.47 1.23 0.99
N PRO A 278 33.33 0.19 1.02
CA PRO A 278 34.59 0.17 0.27
C PRO A 278 34.40 0.17 -1.26
N LEU A 279 33.17 -0.12 -1.72
CA LEU A 279 32.80 -0.14 -3.13
C LEU A 279 32.90 1.23 -3.82
N PHE A 280 32.90 2.31 -3.04
CA PHE A 280 32.92 3.67 -3.57
C PHE A 280 34.33 4.25 -3.68
N ASP A 281 35.33 3.64 -3.04
CA ASP A 281 36.68 4.18 -2.92
C ASP A 281 37.38 4.31 -4.27
N ASN A 282 37.13 3.36 -5.18
CA ASN A 282 37.72 3.33 -6.51
C ASN A 282 36.93 4.16 -7.55
N GLY A 283 35.80 4.78 -7.16
CA GLY A 283 34.96 5.59 -8.05
C GLY A 283 34.29 4.83 -9.21
N THR A 284 34.36 3.51 -9.23
CA THR A 284 33.77 2.68 -10.31
C THR A 284 32.25 2.72 -10.30
N ILE A 285 31.66 2.81 -9.10
CA ILE A 285 30.23 2.93 -8.83
C ILE A 285 30.03 4.03 -7.81
N THR A 286 29.01 4.85 -8.03
CA THR A 286 28.59 5.89 -7.09
C THR A 286 27.52 5.36 -6.13
N PRO A 287 27.37 5.98 -4.94
CA PRO A 287 26.34 5.55 -4.00
C PRO A 287 24.91 5.69 -4.57
N SER A 288 24.65 6.72 -5.37
CA SER A 288 23.37 6.89 -6.07
C SER A 288 23.05 5.78 -7.07
N GLU A 289 24.03 5.35 -7.88
CA GLU A 289 23.85 4.25 -8.84
C GLU A 289 23.52 2.94 -8.11
N LEU A 290 24.21 2.66 -7.00
CA LEU A 290 23.96 1.47 -6.20
C LEU A 290 22.59 1.51 -5.51
N LEU A 291 22.20 2.65 -4.92
CA LEU A 291 20.86 2.82 -4.33
C LEU A 291 19.76 2.63 -5.37
N PHE A 292 19.94 3.19 -6.56
CA PHE A 292 18.97 3.01 -7.63
C PHE A 292 18.89 1.54 -8.06
N ALA A 293 20.02 0.87 -8.28
CA ALA A 293 20.07 -0.55 -8.60
C ALA A 293 19.42 -1.43 -7.52
N ALA A 294 19.74 -1.20 -6.25
CA ALA A 294 19.15 -1.91 -5.11
C ALA A 294 17.62 -1.70 -5.05
N SER A 295 17.15 -0.48 -5.31
CA SER A 295 15.72 -0.17 -5.34
C SER A 295 14.98 -0.89 -6.48
N LEU A 296 15.59 -0.97 -7.66
CA LEU A 296 15.04 -1.69 -8.81
C LEU A 296 15.01 -3.19 -8.55
N LEU A 297 16.07 -3.76 -7.99
CA LEU A 297 16.15 -5.17 -7.63
C LEU A 297 15.10 -5.54 -6.58
N TRP A 298 14.96 -4.71 -5.53
CA TRP A 298 13.97 -4.91 -4.48
C TRP A 298 12.53 -4.82 -5.03
N MET A 299 12.24 -3.83 -5.87
CA MET A 299 10.96 -3.68 -6.53
C MET A 299 10.64 -4.88 -7.45
N PHE A 300 11.62 -5.30 -8.25
CA PHE A 300 11.51 -6.48 -9.12
C PHE A 300 11.21 -7.73 -8.30
N ALA A 301 11.99 -8.01 -7.25
CA ALA A 301 11.78 -9.18 -6.40
C ALA A 301 10.36 -9.19 -5.79
N ASN A 302 9.89 -8.04 -5.30
CA ASN A 302 8.54 -7.92 -4.76
C ASN A 302 7.44 -8.19 -5.80
N TYR A 303 7.55 -7.63 -7.02
CA TYR A 303 6.57 -7.87 -8.08
C TYR A 303 6.64 -9.28 -8.65
N PHE A 304 7.85 -9.85 -8.76
CA PHE A 304 8.05 -11.21 -9.18
C PHE A 304 7.39 -12.19 -8.20
N LEU A 305 7.64 -12.06 -6.89
CA LEU A 305 7.02 -12.89 -5.85
C LEU A 305 5.50 -12.74 -5.84
N LYS A 306 4.97 -11.51 -5.96
CA LYS A 306 3.53 -11.26 -6.13
C LYS A 306 2.95 -11.99 -7.34
N THR A 307 3.67 -12.00 -8.45
CA THR A 307 3.21 -12.64 -9.69
C THR A 307 3.23 -14.17 -9.56
N VAL A 308 4.30 -14.74 -9.03
CA VAL A 308 4.43 -16.19 -8.78
C VAL A 308 3.35 -16.68 -7.83
N ILE A 309 3.17 -16.01 -6.68
CA ILE A 309 2.17 -16.38 -5.70
C ILE A 309 0.75 -16.14 -6.23
N GLY A 310 0.54 -15.05 -6.97
CA GLY A 310 -0.71 -14.79 -7.63
C GLY A 310 -1.10 -15.87 -8.63
N ALA A 311 -0.16 -16.30 -9.48
CA ALA A 311 -0.39 -17.38 -10.44
C ALA A 311 -0.65 -18.73 -9.74
N PHE A 312 0.08 -19.03 -8.67
CA PHE A 312 -0.12 -20.24 -7.86
C PHE A 312 -1.50 -20.26 -7.18
N CYS A 313 -1.88 -19.15 -6.53
CA CYS A 313 -3.16 -19.02 -5.84
C CYS A 313 -4.36 -18.95 -6.80
N LEU A 314 -4.19 -18.41 -8.01
CA LEU A 314 -5.26 -18.37 -9.01
C LEU A 314 -5.82 -19.77 -9.34
N ARG A 315 -4.97 -20.81 -9.29
CA ARG A 315 -5.40 -22.22 -9.49
C ARG A 315 -6.30 -22.74 -8.37
N HIS A 316 -6.22 -22.15 -7.19
CA HIS A 316 -6.94 -22.55 -5.98
C HIS A 316 -8.18 -21.70 -5.70
N VAL A 317 -8.38 -20.62 -6.46
CA VAL A 317 -9.60 -19.81 -6.41
C VAL A 317 -10.58 -20.36 -7.44
N SER A 318 -11.82 -20.64 -7.02
CA SER A 318 -12.83 -21.24 -7.90
C SER A 318 -13.01 -20.41 -9.18
N LYS A 319 -12.92 -21.06 -10.35
CA LYS A 319 -13.19 -20.41 -11.66
C LYS A 319 -14.60 -19.81 -11.73
N SER A 320 -15.55 -20.32 -10.94
CA SER A 320 -16.92 -19.80 -10.85
C SER A 320 -17.01 -18.38 -10.30
N LEU A 321 -15.98 -17.88 -9.61
CA LEU A 321 -15.91 -16.48 -9.17
C LEU A 321 -15.79 -15.47 -10.33
N PHE A 322 -15.29 -15.93 -11.48
CA PHE A 322 -15.12 -15.13 -12.69
C PHE A 322 -16.15 -15.47 -13.78
N ALA A 323 -17.05 -16.42 -13.52
CA ALA A 323 -18.18 -16.66 -14.39
C ALA A 323 -19.11 -15.44 -14.34
N ILE A 324 -19.38 -14.85 -15.51
CA ILE A 324 -20.41 -13.83 -15.65
C ILE A 324 -21.73 -14.55 -15.35
N ASP A 325 -22.52 -14.01 -14.42
CA ASP A 325 -23.83 -14.58 -14.08
C ASP A 325 -24.61 -14.80 -15.38
N GLN A 326 -24.89 -16.06 -15.73
CA GLN A 326 -25.91 -16.33 -16.73
C GLN A 326 -27.22 -15.83 -16.14
N GLU A 327 -27.90 -14.94 -16.86
CA GLU A 327 -29.25 -14.50 -16.50
C GLU A 327 -30.09 -15.71 -16.11
N PRO A 328 -30.92 -15.61 -15.04
CA PRO A 328 -31.77 -16.71 -14.65
C PRO A 328 -32.66 -17.06 -15.85
N LYS A 329 -32.49 -18.28 -16.39
CA LYS A 329 -33.38 -18.83 -17.41
C LYS A 329 -34.81 -18.63 -16.92
N GLY A 330 -35.58 -17.88 -17.69
CA GLY A 330 -36.96 -17.54 -17.38
C GLY A 330 -37.72 -18.78 -16.95
N ILE A 331 -38.37 -18.68 -15.78
CA ILE A 331 -39.41 -19.61 -15.39
C ILE A 331 -40.51 -19.44 -16.45
N ALA A 332 -40.59 -20.40 -17.38
CA ALA A 332 -41.72 -20.51 -18.27
C ALA A 332 -42.94 -20.79 -17.39
N VAL A 333 -43.75 -19.77 -17.17
CA VAL A 333 -45.09 -19.92 -16.59
C VAL A 333 -45.88 -20.75 -17.59
N GLN A 334 -46.20 -22.00 -17.21
CA GLN A 334 -47.20 -22.80 -17.92
C GLN A 334 -48.53 -22.06 -17.80
N VAL A 335 -48.94 -21.41 -18.90
CA VAL A 335 -50.31 -20.92 -19.06
C VAL A 335 -51.19 -22.15 -19.27
N GLY A 336 -51.96 -22.51 -18.25
CA GLY A 336 -52.99 -23.53 -18.35
C GLY A 336 -54.07 -23.09 -19.34
N GLU A 337 -54.36 -23.96 -20.29
CA GLU A 337 -55.47 -23.83 -21.24
C GLU A 337 -56.80 -23.67 -20.50
N ILE A 338 -57.55 -22.62 -20.84
CA ILE A 338 -58.95 -22.46 -20.46
C ILE A 338 -59.77 -23.19 -21.53
N GLN A 339 -60.43 -24.28 -21.13
CA GLN A 339 -61.44 -24.97 -21.96
C GLN A 339 -62.72 -24.13 -22.09
N PRO A 340 -63.43 -24.22 -23.23
CA PRO A 340 -64.58 -23.39 -23.52
C PRO A 340 -65.86 -23.98 -22.92
N LEU A 341 -66.72 -23.12 -22.38
CA LEU A 341 -68.19 -23.25 -22.38
C LEU A 341 -68.81 -21.87 -22.18
#